data_AF-A0A9X3SE57-F1
#
_entry.id   AF-A0A9X3SE57-F1
#
_cell.length_a   1.000
_cell.length_b   1.000
_cell.length_c   1.000
_cell.angle_alpha   90.00
_cell.angle_beta   90.00
_cell.angle_gamma   90.00
#
_symmetry.space_group_name_H-M   'P 1'
#
loop_
_entity.id
_entity.type
_entity.pdbx_description
1 polymer ?
#
loop_
_entity_poly.entity_id
_entity_poly.type
_entity_poly.pdbx_seq_one_letter_code
_entity_poly.pdbx_strand_id
1 'polypeptide(L)'
;MSAAEPVETAPDAAEPGDDHAGAAAFYAARDRIDAAIGRQRALLERASAAGDAAAERAARQALETARADSERLVRADAAGDAAQVAAIAAAYASPAPPSG
;
A
#
# COMPACT_ATOMS: atom_id res chain seq x y z
N MET A 1 14.67 63.32 -1.56
CA MET A 1 13.61 62.31 -1.37
C MET A 1 13.67 61.37 -2.57
N SER A 2 14.31 60.21 -2.44
CA SER A 2 14.38 59.19 -3.49
C SER A 2 13.68 57.93 -3.00
N ALA A 3 12.62 57.55 -3.71
CA ALA A 3 12.04 56.22 -3.64
C ALA A 3 12.90 55.28 -4.51
N ALA A 4 13.27 54.13 -3.97
CA ALA A 4 13.86 53.01 -4.71
C ALA A 4 13.30 51.71 -4.11
N GLU A 5 12.24 51.23 -4.77
CA GLU A 5 11.91 49.88 -5.23
C GLU A 5 12.00 48.63 -4.30
N PRO A 6 11.15 47.61 -4.58
CA PRO A 6 10.64 46.66 -3.61
C PRO A 6 11.53 45.42 -3.51
N VAL A 7 11.73 44.91 -2.30
CA VAL A 7 12.20 43.54 -2.12
C VAL A 7 10.98 42.64 -2.16
N GLU A 8 10.70 42.10 -3.34
CA GLU A 8 9.83 40.95 -3.53
C GLU A 8 10.54 39.75 -2.89
N THR A 9 10.11 39.41 -1.68
CA THR A 9 10.55 38.20 -1.00
C THR A 9 10.09 37.01 -1.83
N ALA A 10 11.04 36.33 -2.47
CA ALA A 10 10.80 35.08 -3.20
C ALA A 10 9.95 34.13 -2.33
N PRO A 11 8.96 33.42 -2.90
CA PRO A 11 8.27 32.38 -2.15
C PRO A 11 9.32 31.34 -1.75
N ASP A 12 9.53 31.24 -0.44
CA ASP A 12 10.25 30.16 0.21
C ASP A 12 9.71 28.85 -0.38
N ALA A 13 10.54 28.17 -1.16
CA ALA A 13 10.20 26.90 -1.76
C ALA A 13 10.06 25.92 -0.60
N ALA A 14 8.82 25.71 -0.15
CA ALA A 14 8.49 24.66 0.79
C ALA A 14 9.03 23.34 0.21
N GLU A 15 10.08 22.81 0.83
CA GLU A 15 10.65 21.53 0.44
C GLU A 15 9.56 20.46 0.54
N PRO A 16 9.36 19.61 -0.48
CA PRO A 16 8.32 18.60 -0.43
C PRO A 16 8.81 17.42 0.42
N GLY A 17 8.80 17.59 1.73
CA GLY A 17 9.53 16.75 2.68
C GLY A 17 8.82 15.48 3.15
N ASP A 18 7.49 15.50 3.28
CA ASP A 18 6.76 14.40 3.97
C ASP A 18 5.62 13.78 3.15
N ASP A 19 4.93 14.56 2.31
CA ASP A 19 3.80 14.06 1.50
C ASP A 19 4.22 12.99 0.47
N HIS A 20 5.48 13.02 0.01
CA HIS A 20 6.01 12.05 -0.96
C HIS A 20 6.32 10.68 -0.34
N ALA A 21 6.74 10.63 0.93
CA ALA A 21 7.04 9.37 1.61
C ALA A 21 5.75 8.59 1.93
N GLY A 22 4.69 9.30 2.35
CA GLY A 22 3.35 8.71 2.55
C GLY A 22 2.77 8.14 1.26
N ALA A 23 2.85 8.91 0.16
CA ALA A 23 2.41 8.44 -1.16
C ALA A 23 3.19 7.22 -1.65
N ALA A 24 4.53 7.21 -1.52
CA ALA A 24 5.35 6.08 -1.92
C ALA A 24 5.02 4.80 -1.13
N ALA A 25 4.80 4.91 0.19
CA ALA A 25 4.40 3.80 1.03
C ALA A 25 3.02 3.24 0.63
N PHE A 26 2.06 4.11 0.33
CA PHE A 26 0.73 3.73 -0.14
C PHE A 26 0.79 2.93 -1.45
N TYR A 27 1.44 3.46 -2.49
CA TYR A 27 1.50 2.79 -3.79
C TYR A 27 2.25 1.46 -3.70
N ALA A 28 3.35 1.42 -2.95
CA ALA A 28 4.09 0.18 -2.74
C ALA A 28 3.29 -0.87 -1.94
N ALA A 29 2.44 -0.46 -1.00
CA ALA A 29 1.54 -1.37 -0.30
C ALA A 29 0.45 -1.90 -1.25
N ARG A 30 -0.17 -1.02 -2.03
CA ARG A 30 -1.22 -1.34 -2.99
C ARG A 30 -0.76 -2.38 -4.02
N ASP A 31 0.38 -2.16 -4.65
CA ASP A 31 0.92 -3.09 -5.66
C ASP A 31 1.17 -4.49 -5.07
N ARG A 32 1.66 -4.56 -3.83
CA ARG A 32 1.91 -5.84 -3.17
C ARG A 32 0.62 -6.56 -2.77
N ILE A 33 -0.41 -5.82 -2.36
CA ILE A 33 -1.75 -6.36 -2.09
C ILE A 33 -2.34 -6.92 -3.38
N ASP A 34 -2.29 -6.17 -4.48
CA ASP A 34 -2.79 -6.62 -5.79
C ASP A 34 -2.04 -7.88 -6.28
N ALA A 35 -0.71 -7.92 -6.11
CA ALA A 35 0.08 -9.10 -6.40
C ALA A 35 -0.31 -10.30 -5.52
N ALA A 36 -0.59 -10.09 -4.23
CA ALA A 36 -1.07 -11.14 -3.33
C ALA A 36 -2.44 -11.67 -3.79
N ILE A 37 -3.38 -10.78 -4.12
CA ILE A 37 -4.70 -11.14 -4.67
C ILE A 37 -4.53 -11.98 -5.95
N GLY A 38 -3.66 -11.56 -6.87
CA GLY A 38 -3.36 -12.30 -8.09
C GLY A 38 -2.84 -13.72 -7.81
N ARG A 39 -1.88 -13.87 -6.89
CA ARG A 39 -1.34 -15.18 -6.47
C ARG A 39 -2.41 -16.08 -5.86
N GLN A 40 -3.27 -15.53 -5.00
CA GLN A 40 -4.32 -16.32 -4.35
C GLN A 40 -5.43 -16.73 -5.32
N ARG A 41 -5.77 -15.90 -6.31
CA ARG A 41 -6.68 -16.29 -7.41
C ARG A 41 -6.10 -17.46 -8.21
N ALA A 42 -4.84 -17.38 -8.60
CA ALA A 42 -4.17 -18.47 -9.32
C ALA A 42 -4.08 -19.75 -8.48
N LEU A 43 -3.85 -19.63 -7.17
CA LEU A 43 -3.88 -20.79 -6.26
C LEU A 43 -5.27 -21.39 -6.16
N LEU A 44 -6.31 -20.56 -6.05
CA LEU A 44 -7.70 -20.99 -6.00
C LEU A 44 -8.10 -21.75 -7.27
N GLU A 45 -7.75 -21.24 -8.45
CA GLU A 45 -7.99 -21.91 -9.73
C GLU A 45 -7.32 -23.29 -9.79
N ARG A 46 -6.04 -23.38 -9.38
CA ARG A 46 -5.32 -24.66 -9.34
C ARG A 46 -5.90 -25.64 -8.32
N ALA A 47 -6.23 -25.16 -7.12
CA ALA A 47 -6.81 -25.97 -6.06
C ALA A 47 -8.18 -26.52 -6.48
N SER A 48 -8.99 -25.68 -7.15
CA SER A 48 -10.29 -26.09 -7.69
C SER A 48 -10.14 -27.17 -8.75
N ALA A 49 -9.21 -26.99 -9.70
CA ALA A 49 -8.92 -28.00 -10.72
C ALA A 49 -8.39 -29.31 -10.14
N ALA A 50 -7.65 -29.26 -9.03
CA ALA A 50 -7.13 -30.43 -8.33
C ALA A 50 -8.14 -31.07 -7.36
N GLY A 51 -9.27 -30.42 -7.08
CA GLY A 51 -10.22 -30.85 -6.04
C GLY A 51 -9.70 -30.70 -4.61
N ASP A 52 -8.72 -29.82 -4.37
CA ASP A 52 -8.13 -29.59 -3.05
C ASP A 52 -8.94 -28.56 -2.25
N ALA A 53 -9.88 -29.05 -1.44
CA ALA A 53 -10.75 -28.23 -0.60
C ALA A 53 -10.01 -27.52 0.56
N ALA A 54 -8.83 -27.97 0.96
CA ALA A 54 -8.04 -27.29 2.00
C ALA A 54 -7.32 -26.08 1.41
N ALA A 55 -6.65 -26.27 0.26
CA ALA A 55 -6.01 -25.18 -0.47
C ALA A 55 -7.03 -24.14 -0.96
N GLU A 56 -8.21 -24.55 -1.44
CA GLU A 56 -9.27 -23.60 -1.79
C GLU A 56 -9.67 -22.72 -0.60
N ARG A 57 -9.91 -23.33 0.58
CA ARG A 57 -10.32 -22.58 1.78
C ARG A 57 -9.25 -21.59 2.22
N ALA A 58 -7.99 -22.03 2.24
CA ALA A 58 -6.86 -21.17 2.57
C ALA A 58 -6.72 -19.99 1.59
N ALA A 59 -6.83 -20.27 0.27
CA ALA A 59 -6.77 -19.23 -0.75
C ALA A 59 -7.93 -18.22 -0.66
N ARG A 60 -9.16 -18.69 -0.38
CA ARG A 60 -10.34 -17.83 -0.17
C ARG A 60 -10.16 -16.92 1.05
N GLN A 61 -9.68 -17.47 2.17
CA GLN A 61 -9.44 -16.68 3.38
C GLN A 61 -8.35 -15.63 3.14
N ALA A 62 -7.25 -16.00 2.48
CA ALA A 62 -6.19 -15.05 2.12
C ALA A 62 -6.68 -13.95 1.17
N LEU A 63 -7.57 -14.27 0.22
CA LEU A 63 -8.21 -13.28 -0.66
C LEU A 63 -9.07 -12.28 0.12
N GLU A 64 -9.84 -12.75 1.09
CA GLU A 64 -10.68 -11.90 1.93
C GLU A 64 -9.83 -10.94 2.76
N THR A 65 -8.77 -11.45 3.39
CA THR A 65 -7.81 -10.63 4.14
C THR A 65 -7.18 -9.55 3.25
N ALA A 66 -6.68 -9.92 2.06
CA ALA A 66 -6.04 -8.98 1.16
C ALA A 66 -7.00 -7.89 0.64
N ARG A 67 -8.27 -8.23 0.37
CA ARG A 67 -9.29 -7.25 0.01
C ARG A 67 -9.58 -6.29 1.16
N ALA A 68 -9.74 -6.82 2.38
CA ALA A 68 -9.96 -6.00 3.56
C ALA A 68 -8.78 -5.07 3.86
N ASP A 69 -7.55 -5.52 3.64
CA ASP A 69 -6.34 -4.68 3.74
C ASP A 69 -6.33 -3.59 2.67
N SER A 70 -6.71 -3.89 1.42
CA SER A 70 -6.82 -2.88 0.35
C SER A 70 -7.81 -1.78 0.71
N GLU A 71 -8.98 -2.13 1.25
CA GLU A 71 -9.99 -1.15 1.67
C GLU A 71 -9.54 -0.34 2.88
N ARG A 72 -8.83 -0.98 3.82
CA ARG A 72 -8.23 -0.28 4.98
C ARG A 72 -7.13 0.69 4.53
N LEU A 73 -6.32 0.31 3.55
CA LEU A 73 -5.26 1.16 2.99
C LEU A 73 -5.84 2.43 2.35
N VAL A 74 -6.88 2.28 1.51
CA VAL A 74 -7.54 3.43 0.87
C VAL A 74 -8.22 4.34 1.90
N ARG A 75 -8.86 3.77 2.93
CA ARG A 75 -9.46 4.58 4.00
C ARG A 75 -8.43 5.31 4.85
N ALA A 76 -7.29 4.68 5.15
CA ALA A 76 -6.20 5.30 5.89
C ALA A 76 -5.59 6.47 5.11
N ASP A 77 -5.34 6.27 3.81
CA ASP A 77 -4.84 7.33 2.92
C ASP A 77 -5.81 8.51 2.84
N ALA A 78 -7.11 8.24 2.60
CA ALA A 78 -8.15 9.28 2.57
C ALA A 78 -8.31 10.04 3.90
N ALA A 79 -7.99 9.40 5.03
CA ALA A 79 -8.01 10.00 6.35
C ALA A 79 -6.69 10.72 6.72
N GLY A 80 -5.65 10.63 5.89
CA GLY A 80 -4.31 11.12 6.22
C GLY A 80 -3.60 10.32 7.32
N ASP A 81 -4.04 9.09 7.60
CA ASP A 81 -3.48 8.22 8.64
C ASP A 81 -2.23 7.49 8.13
N ALA A 82 -1.11 8.21 8.12
CA ALA A 82 0.18 7.69 7.68
C ALA A 82 0.67 6.49 8.52
N ALA A 83 0.30 6.41 9.80
CA ALA A 83 0.68 5.30 10.67
C ALA A 83 -0.03 4.01 10.24
N GLN A 84 -1.32 4.10 9.92
CA GLN A 84 -2.09 2.96 9.42
C GLN A 84 -1.65 2.53 8.02
N VAL A 85 -1.30 3.47 7.13
CA VAL A 85 -0.69 3.17 5.82
C VAL A 85 0.64 2.42 6.01
N ALA A 86 1.52 2.91 6.88
CA ALA A 86 2.81 2.29 7.15
C ALA A 86 2.67 0.88 7.76
N ALA A 87 1.71 0.68 8.66
CA ALA A 87 1.42 -0.63 9.26
C ALA A 87 0.98 -1.66 8.20
N ILE A 88 0.10 -1.26 7.27
CA ILE A 88 -0.33 -2.12 6.17
C ILE A 88 0.84 -2.36 5.21
N ALA A 89 1.61 -1.32 4.86
CA ALA A 89 2.79 -1.46 4.02
C ALA A 89 3.80 -2.45 4.60
N ALA A 90 4.06 -2.41 5.91
CA ALA A 90 4.95 -3.33 6.61
C ALA A 90 4.46 -4.79 6.55
N ALA A 91 3.15 -5.01 6.68
CA ALA A 91 2.56 -6.35 6.60
C ALA A 91 2.79 -7.01 5.22
N TYR A 92 2.86 -6.21 4.16
CA TYR A 92 3.10 -6.69 2.78
C TYR A 92 4.56 -6.57 2.33
N ALA A 93 5.41 -5.85 3.08
CA ALA A 93 6.84 -5.69 2.76
C ALA A 93 7.67 -6.94 3.10
N SER A 94 7.22 -7.79 4.03
CA SER A 94 7.97 -8.98 4.43
C SER A 94 7.92 -10.05 3.33
N PRO A 95 9.06 -10.47 2.75
CA PRO A 95 9.10 -11.71 1.99
C PRO A 95 8.76 -12.86 2.94
N ALA A 96 8.00 -13.84 2.48
CA ALA A 96 7.82 -15.09 3.22
C ALA A 96 9.22 -15.60 3.64
N PRO A 97 9.42 -16.04 4.90
CA PRO A 97 10.73 -16.53 5.31
C PRO A 97 11.16 -17.64 4.35
N PRO A 98 12.46 -17.71 3.97
CA PRO A 98 12.93 -18.81 3.15
C PRO A 98 12.59 -20.11 3.89
N SER A 99 11.83 -20.98 3.25
CA SER A 99 11.56 -22.32 3.77
C SER A 99 12.89 -23.07 3.81
N GLY A 100 13.47 -23.17 5.00
CA GLY A 100 14.62 -24.02 5.30
C GLY A 100 14.21 -25.46 5.53
#